data_AF-A0A6B0VKL6-F1
#
_entry.id   AF-A0A6B0VKL6-F1
#
_cell.length_a   1.000
_cell.length_b   1.000
_cell.length_c   1.000
_cell.angle_alpha   90.00
_cell.angle_beta   90.00
_cell.angle_gamma   90.00
#
_symmetry.space_group_name_H-M   'P 1'
#
loop_
_entity.id
_entity.type
_entity.pdbx_description
1 polymer ?
#
loop_
_entity_poly.entity_id
_entity_poly.type
_entity_poly.pdbx_seq_one_letter_code
_entity_poly.pdbx_strand_id
1 'polypeptide(L)'
;MTRYITANGEEVEIVEETRNGDQYYVATGVPIVKPMELATGYVPREWVAASTEMENTHGCTGWDGTTPTVNHPRNHSEFSWHDPERPEDDIVLAANEDVQETLGVGTVENDRFDGEYVRADIAINADEAREMGGEAADIVDDIEAGRGLEVSSQYLHAELPPGEYDGEHRTNAKAIAAPDSVALVPNGRGVCSVEDGCGIAPGVAANVADYPDVGAISAGSDDPVSPQTGQGEGQRTMDNGSQMAGVRQLFSGLASLVGSAAGPKDPAANSTETTGAATEGESSESPVDDDTDHEMNGTANTTFEGQSVAEIMGVVGGTIEPQVDELMAEVRENLEDEYDGDDVEEIMGAIGGTLTAHVDSAVDEMSDQLRWEDDEPESNSDTYHTANMDRDDLIEEITANSNIKRDSLEGMGDTCLETTHKNIVGNADGGDDDDPEDGQDDDPTADDADDVDDTGGGTIGDMTPQELGETLREQGFVTEDAIGDQVEATANELEREERAKNIVANSAEYDSEDVDWIADLPEKELERKERGATQTGGAPATSGTGAFGATGNAGGDGDVDTDDMPDLEVN
;
A
#
# COMPACT_ATOMS: atom_id res chain seq x y z
N MET A 1 11.86 10.24 32.34
CA MET A 1 10.94 9.38 33.12
C MET A 1 10.56 8.30 32.14
N THR A 2 10.84 7.02 32.43
CA THR A 2 10.48 5.95 31.49
C THR A 2 8.97 5.88 31.41
N ARG A 3 8.41 6.07 30.20
CA ARG A 3 6.98 5.93 29.93
C ARG A 3 6.74 4.50 29.45
N TYR A 4 5.55 3.98 29.73
CA TYR A 4 5.12 2.67 29.26
C TYR A 4 3.72 2.81 28.68
N ILE A 5 3.46 2.08 27.61
CA ILE A 5 2.09 1.79 27.14
C ILE A 5 1.81 0.31 27.27
N THR A 6 0.55 -0.04 27.43
CA THR A 6 0.10 -1.43 27.30
C THR A 6 -0.30 -1.64 25.84
N ALA A 7 0.42 -2.48 25.12
CA ALA A 7 0.07 -2.90 23.76
C ALA A 7 -0.07 -4.42 23.75
N ASN A 8 -1.23 -4.92 23.30
CA ASN A 8 -1.54 -6.36 23.29
C ASN A 8 -1.29 -7.10 24.63
N GLY A 9 -1.48 -6.37 25.74
CA GLY A 9 -1.36 -6.89 27.12
C GLY A 9 0.03 -6.86 27.70
N GLU A 10 1.01 -6.37 26.94
CA GLU A 10 2.38 -6.21 27.39
C GLU A 10 2.70 -4.75 27.67
N GLU A 11 3.43 -4.48 28.76
CA GLU A 11 4.01 -3.16 29.00
C GLU A 11 5.21 -2.96 28.06
N VAL A 12 5.08 -2.00 27.16
CA VAL A 12 6.09 -1.62 26.19
C VAL A 12 6.76 -0.32 26.63
N GLU A 13 8.09 -0.28 26.63
CA GLU A 13 8.86 0.92 26.94
C GLU A 13 8.71 1.96 25.82
N ILE A 14 8.50 3.22 26.22
CA ILE A 14 8.52 4.37 25.31
C ILE A 14 9.78 5.19 25.57
N VAL A 15 10.53 5.39 24.48
CA VAL A 15 11.66 6.31 24.40
C VAL A 15 11.18 7.59 23.74
N GLU A 16 11.47 8.72 24.37
CA GLU A 16 11.26 10.04 23.76
C GLU A 16 12.54 10.46 23.06
N GLU A 17 12.44 10.85 21.80
CA GLU A 17 13.57 11.34 21.02
C GLU A 17 13.18 12.50 20.10
N THR A 18 14.16 13.09 19.44
CA THR A 18 13.95 14.21 18.51
C THR A 18 14.55 13.84 17.16
N ARG A 19 13.74 13.83 16.10
CA ARG A 19 14.16 13.58 14.73
C ARG A 19 13.83 14.80 13.90
N ASN A 20 14.84 15.37 13.23
CA ASN A 20 14.67 16.54 12.34
C ASN A 20 14.02 17.80 12.96
N GLY A 21 13.94 17.88 14.29
CA GLY A 21 13.32 18.99 15.01
C GLY A 21 12.03 18.61 15.72
N ASP A 22 11.38 17.52 15.28
CA ASP A 22 10.11 17.06 15.81
C ASP A 22 10.33 16.05 16.94
N GLN A 23 9.40 16.06 17.89
CA GLN A 23 9.35 15.12 19.01
C GLN A 23 8.76 13.78 18.56
N TYR A 24 9.46 12.68 18.87
CA TYR A 24 8.98 11.32 18.62
C TYR A 24 8.80 10.54 19.93
N TYR A 25 7.74 9.74 19.97
CA TYR A 25 7.54 8.69 20.96
C TYR A 25 7.74 7.33 20.29
N VAL A 26 8.83 6.65 20.63
CA VAL A 26 9.18 5.33 20.08
C VAL A 26 8.81 4.26 21.08
N ALA A 27 7.76 3.50 20.79
CA ALA A 27 7.39 2.30 21.55
C ALA A 27 8.21 1.11 21.05
N THR A 28 9.12 0.59 21.85
CA THR A 28 10.11 -0.40 21.39
C THR A 28 9.67 -1.85 21.58
N GLY A 29 9.70 -2.66 20.53
CA GLY A 29 9.38 -4.09 20.59
C GLY A 29 7.91 -4.39 20.84
N VAL A 30 7.02 -3.56 20.29
CA VAL A 30 5.57 -3.74 20.30
C VAL A 30 5.23 -5.05 19.57
N PRO A 31 4.52 -6.00 20.21
CA PRO A 31 4.02 -7.18 19.52
C PRO A 31 2.88 -6.76 18.58
N ILE A 32 3.08 -6.90 17.26
CA ILE A 32 2.11 -6.45 16.24
C ILE A 32 1.32 -7.61 15.62
N VAL A 33 1.93 -8.79 15.47
CA VAL A 33 1.27 -9.97 14.87
C VAL A 33 1.70 -11.24 15.60
N LYS A 34 0.80 -12.22 15.71
CA LYS A 34 1.09 -13.56 16.25
C LYS A 34 0.25 -14.63 15.53
N PRO A 35 0.57 -15.93 15.65
CA PRO A 35 -0.27 -17.00 15.11
C PRO A 35 -1.68 -16.95 15.70
N MET A 36 -2.72 -17.00 14.87
CA MET A 36 -4.03 -16.51 15.29
C MET A 36 -5.21 -17.11 14.54
N GLU A 37 -6.32 -17.32 15.26
CA GLU A 37 -7.60 -17.68 14.65
C GLU A 37 -8.35 -16.42 14.26
N LEU A 38 -8.52 -16.21 12.96
CA LEU A 38 -9.37 -15.15 12.44
C LEU A 38 -10.68 -15.76 11.99
N ALA A 39 -11.74 -14.97 11.94
CA ALA A 39 -13.00 -15.47 11.41
C ALA A 39 -12.91 -15.86 9.93
N THR A 40 -11.90 -15.38 9.22
CA THR A 40 -11.64 -15.77 7.84
C THR A 40 -10.75 -17.00 7.73
N GLY A 41 -10.01 -17.41 8.77
CA GLY A 41 -9.11 -18.57 8.75
C GLY A 41 -7.96 -18.43 9.74
N TYR A 42 -7.26 -19.54 10.00
CA TYR A 42 -6.09 -19.54 10.89
C TYR A 42 -4.84 -19.00 10.19
N VAL A 43 -4.09 -18.10 10.82
CA VAL A 43 -2.78 -17.65 10.32
C VAL A 43 -1.68 -18.44 11.02
N PRO A 44 -0.97 -19.34 10.31
CA PRO A 44 0.06 -20.18 10.90
C PRO A 44 1.31 -19.40 11.29
N ARG A 45 2.03 -19.92 12.28
CA ARG A 45 3.27 -19.33 12.78
C ARG A 45 4.34 -19.13 11.73
N GLU A 46 4.48 -20.06 10.80
CA GLU A 46 5.46 -19.94 9.71
C GLU A 46 5.20 -18.73 8.82
N TRP A 47 3.93 -18.37 8.59
CA TRP A 47 3.54 -17.21 7.79
C TRP A 47 3.62 -15.90 8.56
N VAL A 48 3.39 -15.95 9.87
CA VAL A 48 3.69 -14.82 10.77
C VAL A 48 5.19 -14.53 10.77
N ALA A 49 6.03 -15.55 10.93
CA ALA A 49 7.48 -15.39 10.89
C ALA A 49 7.98 -14.90 9.52
N ALA A 50 7.45 -15.46 8.42
CA ALA A 50 7.84 -15.07 7.08
C ALA A 50 7.44 -13.63 6.73
N SER A 51 6.44 -13.06 7.40
CA SER A 51 5.99 -11.69 7.13
C SER A 51 7.06 -10.62 7.41
N THR A 52 8.12 -10.92 8.17
CA THR A 52 9.24 -9.99 8.41
C THR A 52 10.23 -9.94 7.24
N GLU A 53 10.08 -10.84 6.26
CA GLU A 53 10.97 -10.95 5.09
C GLU A 53 10.20 -10.75 3.77
N MET A 54 8.90 -10.46 3.85
CA MET A 54 8.04 -10.25 2.68
C MET A 54 8.06 -8.80 2.22
N GLU A 55 7.87 -8.58 0.93
CA GLU A 55 7.58 -7.23 0.44
C GLU A 55 6.25 -6.74 1.03
N ASN A 56 6.25 -5.53 1.59
CA ASN A 56 5.05 -4.88 2.11
C ASN A 56 4.42 -3.97 1.07
N THR A 57 3.21 -3.48 1.36
CA THR A 57 2.45 -2.64 0.43
C THR A 57 3.11 -1.29 0.14
N HIS A 58 4.13 -0.91 0.94
CA HIS A 58 4.93 0.30 0.78
C HIS A 58 6.22 0.07 -0.04
N GLY A 59 6.42 -1.14 -0.59
CA GLY A 59 7.62 -1.49 -1.37
C GLY A 59 8.89 -1.70 -0.53
N CYS A 60 8.73 -1.86 0.79
CA CYS A 60 9.79 -2.22 1.72
C CYS A 60 9.73 -3.72 2.08
N THR A 61 10.66 -4.20 2.90
CA THR A 61 10.66 -5.59 3.39
C THR A 61 10.16 -5.62 4.82
N GLY A 62 9.37 -6.64 5.17
CA GLY A 62 8.86 -6.84 6.51
C GLY A 62 7.77 -5.84 6.88
N TRP A 63 7.68 -5.56 8.17
CA TRP A 63 6.83 -4.48 8.68
C TRP A 63 7.56 -3.13 8.70
N ASP A 64 8.89 -3.14 8.51
CA ASP A 64 9.70 -1.93 8.42
C ASP A 64 9.26 -1.01 7.28
N GLY A 65 9.18 0.27 7.61
CA GLY A 65 8.74 1.33 6.69
C GLY A 65 7.23 1.41 6.47
N THR A 66 6.43 0.51 7.05
CA THR A 66 4.97 0.66 7.03
C THR A 66 4.52 1.83 7.92
N THR A 67 3.34 2.37 7.61
CA THR A 67 2.82 3.54 8.31
C THR A 67 1.94 3.14 9.50
N PRO A 68 2.24 3.57 10.73
CA PRO A 68 1.30 3.51 11.82
C PRO A 68 0.19 4.52 11.60
N THR A 69 -1.05 4.06 11.62
CA THR A 69 -2.23 4.86 11.27
C THR A 69 -3.14 5.09 12.46
N VAL A 70 -3.86 6.21 12.48
CA VAL A 70 -4.97 6.45 13.41
C VAL A 70 -6.14 5.56 12.99
N ASN A 71 -6.34 4.48 13.75
CA ASN A 71 -7.21 3.38 13.38
C ASN A 71 -6.89 2.73 12.03
N HIS A 72 -7.66 1.70 11.65
CA HIS A 72 -7.53 1.10 10.33
C HIS A 72 -8.16 1.98 9.25
N PRO A 73 -7.48 2.23 8.11
CA PRO A 73 -8.04 2.94 6.98
C PRO A 73 -9.24 2.20 6.36
N ARG A 74 -10.33 2.92 6.10
CA ARG A 74 -11.59 2.38 5.59
C ARG A 74 -12.16 3.26 4.48
N ASN A 75 -12.99 2.66 3.64
CA ASN A 75 -13.69 3.34 2.56
C ASN A 75 -14.87 4.16 3.09
N HIS A 76 -14.59 5.21 3.88
CA HIS A 76 -15.60 6.08 4.44
C HIS A 76 -15.77 7.37 3.66
N SER A 77 -17.03 7.82 3.49
CA SER A 77 -17.38 8.97 2.67
C SER A 77 -16.77 10.31 3.08
N GLU A 78 -16.30 10.44 4.33
CA GLU A 78 -15.59 11.62 4.81
C GLU A 78 -14.14 11.75 4.32
N PHE A 79 -13.55 10.69 3.77
CA PHE A 79 -12.16 10.69 3.32
C PHE A 79 -12.02 10.87 1.80
N SER A 80 -10.92 11.47 1.35
CA SER A 80 -10.66 11.74 -0.08
C SER A 80 -10.53 10.47 -0.93
N TRP A 81 -10.04 9.38 -0.34
CA TRP A 81 -9.89 8.08 -1.00
C TRP A 81 -11.18 7.26 -1.08
N HIS A 82 -12.32 7.83 -0.71
CA HIS A 82 -13.61 7.14 -0.79
C HIS A 82 -13.98 6.80 -2.23
N ASP A 83 -14.24 5.53 -2.47
CA ASP A 83 -14.82 4.99 -3.69
C ASP A 83 -16.29 4.61 -3.45
N PRO A 84 -17.26 5.37 -4.01
CA PRO A 84 -18.70 5.09 -3.83
C PRO A 84 -19.16 3.77 -4.46
N GLU A 85 -18.34 3.14 -5.31
CA GLU A 85 -18.64 1.83 -5.88
C GLU A 85 -18.28 0.67 -4.94
N ARG A 86 -17.46 0.95 -3.92
CA ARG A 86 -17.06 -0.01 -2.89
C ARG A 86 -17.96 0.15 -1.65
N PRO A 87 -18.17 -0.92 -0.87
CA PRO A 87 -18.93 -0.82 0.37
C PRO A 87 -18.33 0.21 1.34
N GLU A 88 -19.19 0.89 2.09
CA GLU A 88 -18.78 1.56 3.33
C GLU A 88 -18.10 0.52 4.23
N ASP A 89 -17.01 0.90 4.92
CA ASP A 89 -16.16 0.00 5.72
C ASP A 89 -15.25 -0.98 4.92
N ASP A 90 -15.19 -0.89 3.59
CA ASP A 90 -14.24 -1.71 2.84
C ASP A 90 -12.78 -1.31 3.17
N ILE A 91 -11.86 -2.28 3.10
CA ILE A 91 -10.47 -2.08 3.52
C ILE A 91 -9.74 -1.20 2.51
N VAL A 92 -9.04 -0.18 2.99
CA VAL A 92 -8.15 0.67 2.17
C VAL A 92 -6.72 0.40 2.60
N LEU A 93 -5.81 0.28 1.63
CA LEU A 93 -4.38 0.08 1.89
C LEU A 93 -3.77 1.35 2.48
N ALA A 94 -2.97 1.19 3.52
CA ALA A 94 -2.27 2.32 4.14
C ALA A 94 -1.15 2.87 3.27
N ALA A 95 -0.68 2.12 2.27
CA ALA A 95 0.29 2.61 1.29
C ALA A 95 -0.27 3.73 0.38
N ASN A 96 -1.59 3.95 0.37
CA ASN A 96 -2.18 5.08 -0.34
C ASN A 96 -1.69 6.42 0.25
N GLU A 97 -1.23 7.35 -0.60
CA GLU A 97 -0.64 8.62 -0.18
C GLU A 97 -1.61 9.47 0.66
N ASP A 98 -2.86 9.65 0.21
CA ASP A 98 -3.89 10.38 0.95
C ASP A 98 -4.15 9.76 2.34
N VAL A 99 -4.10 8.42 2.44
CA VAL A 99 -4.23 7.71 3.72
C VAL A 99 -3.06 8.03 4.64
N GLN A 100 -1.83 8.03 4.11
CA GLN A 100 -0.64 8.35 4.89
C GLN A 100 -0.68 9.80 5.38
N GLU A 101 -1.08 10.74 4.52
CA GLU A 101 -1.20 12.16 4.89
C GLU A 101 -2.31 12.40 5.93
N THR A 102 -3.43 11.69 5.82
CA THR A 102 -4.61 11.95 6.66
C THR A 102 -4.61 11.17 7.97
N LEU A 103 -4.07 9.95 7.97
CA LEU A 103 -4.13 9.03 9.11
C LEU A 103 -2.75 8.59 9.61
N GLY A 104 -1.68 8.80 8.84
CA GLY A 104 -0.34 8.41 9.24
C GLY A 104 0.17 9.28 10.39
N VAL A 105 0.75 8.65 11.41
CA VAL A 105 1.28 9.36 12.59
C VAL A 105 2.75 9.01 12.87
N GLY A 106 3.45 8.41 11.92
CA GLY A 106 4.86 8.05 12.09
C GLY A 106 5.34 6.94 11.18
N THR A 107 6.18 6.03 11.71
CA THR A 107 6.71 4.88 10.97
C THR A 107 6.95 3.65 11.86
N VAL A 108 6.90 2.46 11.27
CA VAL A 108 7.23 1.18 11.91
C VAL A 108 8.68 0.81 11.56
N GLU A 109 9.45 0.36 12.55
CA GLU A 109 10.90 0.12 12.44
C GLU A 109 11.36 -1.14 13.18
N ASN A 110 12.52 -1.68 12.80
CA ASN A 110 13.21 -2.78 13.49
C ASN A 110 12.34 -4.03 13.74
N ASP A 111 11.53 -4.40 12.75
CA ASP A 111 10.67 -5.55 12.83
C ASP A 111 11.45 -6.86 12.89
N ARG A 112 10.93 -7.81 13.67
CA ARG A 112 11.57 -9.11 13.91
C ARG A 112 10.59 -10.11 14.47
N PHE A 113 10.79 -11.37 14.10
CA PHE A 113 10.07 -12.48 14.73
C PHE A 113 10.85 -13.00 15.95
N ASP A 114 10.25 -12.94 17.14
CA ASP A 114 10.91 -13.35 18.39
C ASP A 114 10.70 -14.84 18.74
N GLY A 115 10.03 -15.58 17.86
CA GLY A 115 9.61 -16.95 18.12
C GLY A 115 8.19 -17.07 18.65
N GLU A 116 7.42 -16.01 18.78
CA GLU A 116 5.99 -16.07 19.07
C GLU A 116 5.24 -14.93 18.39
N TYR A 117 5.82 -13.75 18.39
CA TYR A 117 5.27 -12.53 17.82
C TYR A 117 6.21 -11.97 16.76
N VAL A 118 5.65 -11.31 15.75
CA VAL A 118 6.35 -10.22 15.09
C VAL A 118 6.30 -9.04 16.03
N ARG A 119 7.49 -8.51 16.35
CA ARG A 119 7.66 -7.30 17.15
C ARG A 119 8.30 -6.23 16.29
N ALA A 120 7.85 -5.00 16.45
CA ALA A 120 8.47 -3.84 15.82
C ALA A 120 8.53 -2.67 16.80
N ASP A 121 9.40 -1.72 16.52
CA ASP A 121 9.38 -0.41 17.14
C ASP A 121 8.37 0.46 16.37
N ILE A 122 7.53 1.21 17.09
CA ILE A 122 6.59 2.15 16.48
C ILE A 122 7.02 3.56 16.87
N ALA A 123 7.56 4.30 15.90
CA ALA A 123 7.99 5.68 16.07
C ALA A 123 6.85 6.62 15.70
N ILE A 124 6.24 7.26 16.70
CA ILE A 124 5.09 8.18 16.54
C ILE A 124 5.60 9.62 16.55
N ASN A 125 5.36 10.38 15.48
CA ASN A 125 5.65 11.80 15.42
C ASN A 125 4.63 12.58 16.27
N ALA A 126 5.02 12.94 17.49
CA ALA A 126 4.12 13.53 18.46
C ALA A 126 3.69 14.96 18.10
N ASP A 127 4.52 15.69 17.37
CA ASP A 127 4.20 17.05 16.95
C ASP A 127 3.20 17.05 15.79
N GLU A 128 3.43 16.19 14.80
CA GLU A 128 2.52 15.97 13.66
C GLU A 128 1.17 15.41 14.12
N ALA A 129 1.16 14.37 14.96
CA ALA A 129 -0.09 13.81 15.50
C ALA A 129 -0.90 14.85 16.30
N ARG A 130 -0.25 15.80 16.97
CA ARG A 130 -0.94 16.92 17.63
C ARG A 130 -1.50 17.94 16.65
N GLU A 131 -0.76 18.21 15.57
CA GLU A 131 -1.19 19.12 14.51
C GLU A 131 -2.43 18.58 13.78
N MET A 132 -2.46 17.28 13.50
CA MET A 132 -3.63 16.58 12.95
C MET A 132 -4.87 16.70 13.88
N GLY A 133 -4.64 16.76 15.20
CA GLY A 133 -5.71 16.89 16.19
C GLY A 133 -6.54 15.61 16.34
N GLY A 134 -7.75 15.75 16.90
CA GLY A 134 -8.69 14.63 17.05
C GLY A 134 -8.08 13.41 17.75
N GLU A 135 -8.33 12.23 17.18
CA GLU A 135 -7.83 10.96 17.72
C GLU A 135 -6.31 10.82 17.59
N ALA A 136 -5.67 11.48 16.62
CA ALA A 136 -4.21 11.49 16.51
C ALA A 136 -3.57 12.16 17.74
N ALA A 137 -4.13 13.30 18.18
CA ALA A 137 -3.67 13.98 19.39
C ALA A 137 -3.97 13.17 20.66
N ASP A 138 -5.08 12.43 20.69
CA ASP A 138 -5.44 11.55 21.81
C ASP A 138 -4.38 10.44 22.03
N ILE A 139 -3.78 9.90 20.96
CA ILE A 139 -2.67 8.92 21.06
C ILE A 139 -1.51 9.51 21.88
N VAL A 140 -1.14 10.76 21.57
CA VAL A 140 -0.03 11.45 22.24
C VAL A 140 -0.37 11.72 23.71
N ASP A 141 -1.60 12.18 23.97
CA ASP A 141 -2.09 12.42 25.33
C ASP A 141 -2.15 11.14 26.17
N ASP A 142 -2.50 10.00 25.55
CA ASP A 142 -2.51 8.68 26.18
C ASP A 142 -1.10 8.24 26.57
N ILE A 143 -0.14 8.33 25.63
CA ILE A 143 1.28 8.03 25.88
C ILE A 143 1.84 8.89 27.02
N GLU A 144 1.58 10.19 27.02
CA GLU A 144 2.08 11.11 28.04
C GLU A 144 1.48 10.86 29.41
N ALA A 145 0.21 10.45 29.45
CA ALA A 145 -0.48 10.07 30.67
C ALA A 145 -0.15 8.65 31.15
N GLY A 146 0.58 7.86 30.36
CA GLY A 146 0.85 6.45 30.62
C GLY A 146 -0.43 5.59 30.59
N ARG A 147 -1.39 5.96 29.74
CA ARG A 147 -2.56 5.14 29.43
C ARG A 147 -2.16 4.09 28.39
N GLY A 148 -2.82 2.93 28.43
CA GLY A 148 -2.59 1.88 27.43
C GLY A 148 -3.08 2.33 26.06
N LEU A 149 -2.46 1.82 25.01
CA LEU A 149 -2.82 2.10 23.62
C LEU A 149 -3.02 0.77 22.91
N GLU A 150 -4.20 0.56 22.36
CA GLU A 150 -4.48 -0.65 21.59
C GLU A 150 -3.79 -0.57 20.22
N VAL A 151 -3.21 -1.69 19.78
CA VAL A 151 -2.44 -1.80 18.54
C VAL A 151 -2.99 -2.95 17.72
N SER A 152 -3.26 -2.72 16.45
CA SER A 152 -3.81 -3.72 15.53
C SER A 152 -3.05 -3.72 14.21
N SER A 153 -2.89 -4.89 13.58
CA SER A 153 -2.17 -5.04 12.31
C SER A 153 -3.15 -5.17 11.14
N GLN A 154 -2.81 -4.59 9.99
CA GLN A 154 -3.47 -4.81 8.71
C GLN A 154 -2.49 -5.41 7.71
N TYR A 155 -2.95 -6.36 6.91
CA TYR A 155 -2.16 -7.00 5.85
C TYR A 155 -3.04 -7.58 4.76
N LEU A 156 -2.47 -7.76 3.57
CA LEU A 156 -3.03 -8.58 2.51
C LEU A 156 -2.81 -10.05 2.84
N HIS A 157 -3.80 -10.89 2.59
CA HIS A 157 -3.73 -12.33 2.88
C HIS A 157 -3.87 -13.17 1.61
N ALA A 158 -3.35 -14.38 1.67
CA ALA A 158 -3.59 -15.43 0.68
C ALA A 158 -4.22 -16.66 1.35
N GLU A 159 -5.13 -17.33 0.65
CA GLU A 159 -5.72 -18.59 1.12
C GLU A 159 -4.66 -19.70 1.08
N LEU A 160 -4.57 -20.50 2.13
CA LEU A 160 -3.76 -21.70 2.18
C LEU A 160 -4.63 -22.94 1.99
N PRO A 161 -4.11 -24.00 1.33
CA PRO A 161 -4.84 -25.24 1.20
C PRO A 161 -5.13 -25.86 2.59
N PRO A 162 -6.23 -26.62 2.75
CA PRO A 162 -6.45 -27.39 3.97
C PRO A 162 -5.25 -28.29 4.29
N GLY A 163 -4.78 -28.25 5.53
CA GLY A 163 -3.48 -28.84 5.87
C GLY A 163 -3.25 -28.96 7.38
N GLU A 164 -2.09 -29.48 7.76
CA GLU A 164 -1.64 -29.46 9.15
C GLU A 164 -0.79 -28.21 9.37
N TYR A 165 -1.25 -27.32 10.24
CA TYR A 165 -0.59 -26.06 10.58
C TYR A 165 -0.43 -26.01 12.09
N ASP A 166 0.79 -25.73 12.56
CA ASP A 166 1.13 -25.68 13.98
C ASP A 166 0.69 -26.94 14.78
N GLY A 167 0.71 -28.10 14.10
CA GLY A 167 0.36 -29.41 14.67
C GLY A 167 -1.13 -29.72 14.74
N GLU A 168 -1.99 -28.89 14.14
CA GLU A 168 -3.43 -29.11 14.07
C GLU A 168 -3.92 -29.07 12.62
N HIS A 169 -4.85 -29.96 12.27
CA HIS A 169 -5.46 -29.93 10.94
C HIS A 169 -6.44 -28.76 10.83
N ARG A 170 -6.20 -27.85 9.90
CA ARG A 170 -7.06 -26.69 9.62
C ARG A 170 -7.67 -26.83 8.23
N THR A 171 -8.99 -26.70 8.16
CA THR A 171 -9.73 -26.67 6.90
C THR A 171 -9.72 -25.29 6.25
N ASN A 172 -9.32 -24.28 7.00
CA ASN A 172 -9.23 -22.90 6.55
C ASN A 172 -8.02 -22.25 7.21
N ALA A 173 -7.01 -21.95 6.40
CA ALA A 173 -5.78 -21.31 6.84
C ALA A 173 -5.42 -20.20 5.87
N LYS A 174 -4.70 -19.19 6.35
CA LYS A 174 -4.30 -18.01 5.60
C LYS A 174 -2.84 -17.69 5.81
N ALA A 175 -2.21 -17.26 4.74
CA ALA A 175 -0.90 -16.64 4.74
C ALA A 175 -1.04 -15.13 4.85
N ILE A 176 -0.09 -14.49 5.52
CA ILE A 176 0.19 -13.07 5.29
C ILE A 176 0.88 -13.01 3.93
N ALA A 177 0.31 -12.28 2.98
CA ALA A 177 0.84 -12.11 1.64
C ALA A 177 1.70 -10.84 1.54
N ALA A 178 1.27 -9.76 2.20
CA ALA A 178 2.04 -8.52 2.31
C ALA A 178 1.60 -7.75 3.57
N PRO A 179 2.52 -7.38 4.47
CA PRO A 179 2.27 -6.39 5.52
C PRO A 179 1.75 -5.07 4.93
N ASP A 180 0.87 -4.38 5.65
CA ASP A 180 0.32 -3.10 5.18
C ASP A 180 0.48 -1.97 6.22
N SER A 181 -0.09 -2.11 7.42
CA SER A 181 0.00 -1.05 8.44
C SER A 181 -0.23 -1.54 9.86
N VAL A 182 0.14 -0.69 10.81
CA VAL A 182 -0.13 -0.86 12.24
C VAL A 182 -1.07 0.24 12.73
N ALA A 183 -2.33 -0.09 12.97
CA ALA A 183 -3.32 0.84 13.49
C ALA A 183 -3.15 1.06 15.00
N LEU A 184 -3.10 2.33 15.40
CA LEU A 184 -3.14 2.80 16.79
C LEU A 184 -4.57 3.23 17.11
N VAL A 185 -5.16 2.67 18.17
CA VAL A 185 -6.59 2.81 18.48
C VAL A 185 -6.76 3.46 19.87
N PRO A 186 -6.78 4.80 19.98
CA PRO A 186 -6.77 5.53 21.26
C PRO A 186 -8.11 5.47 22.02
N ASN A 187 -9.24 5.50 21.30
CA ASN A 187 -10.58 5.60 21.91
C ASN A 187 -11.42 4.33 21.75
N GLY A 188 -10.82 3.27 21.21
CA GLY A 188 -11.51 2.04 20.87
C GLY A 188 -10.85 0.84 21.50
N ARG A 189 -11.65 -0.23 21.64
CA ARG A 189 -11.09 -1.55 21.81
C ARG A 189 -10.81 -2.08 20.40
N GLY A 190 -9.54 -2.35 20.10
CA GLY A 190 -9.20 -3.12 18.91
C GLY A 190 -10.03 -4.41 18.89
N VAL A 191 -10.49 -4.84 17.72
CA VAL A 191 -11.28 -6.09 17.57
C VAL A 191 -10.54 -7.28 18.13
N CYS A 192 -9.23 -7.17 18.19
CA CYS A 192 -8.39 -8.06 18.94
C CYS A 192 -7.59 -7.26 19.95
N SER A 193 -8.34 -6.82 20.94
CA SER A 193 -7.82 -6.10 22.09
C SER A 193 -6.68 -6.85 22.76
N VAL A 194 -5.96 -6.15 23.62
CA VAL A 194 -5.12 -6.70 24.69
C VAL A 194 -5.63 -8.03 25.27
N GLU A 195 -6.94 -8.18 25.49
CA GLU A 195 -7.53 -9.37 26.11
C GLU A 195 -7.68 -10.55 25.14
N ASP A 196 -7.81 -10.27 23.84
CA ASP A 196 -8.06 -11.25 22.77
C ASP A 196 -6.77 -11.57 21.99
N GLY A 197 -5.79 -10.66 22.05
CA GLY A 197 -4.38 -10.83 21.69
C GLY A 197 -4.08 -11.07 20.21
N CYS A 198 -4.94 -10.69 19.26
CA CYS A 198 -4.92 -11.35 17.95
C CYS A 198 -5.46 -10.58 16.70
N GLY A 199 -5.16 -9.29 16.45
CA GLY A 199 -5.72 -8.47 15.33
C GLY A 199 -6.38 -9.20 14.15
N ILE A 200 -7.72 -9.07 13.97
CA ILE A 200 -8.60 -9.37 12.79
C ILE A 200 -9.68 -10.49 12.98
N ALA A 201 -10.98 -10.16 12.81
CA ALA A 201 -12.08 -11.07 12.45
C ALA A 201 -13.44 -10.33 12.30
N PRO A 202 -14.47 -10.90 11.64
CA PRO A 202 -14.76 -11.03 10.20
C PRO A 202 -15.29 -9.71 9.59
N GLY A 203 -15.69 -9.71 8.32
CA GLY A 203 -16.29 -8.56 7.63
C GLY A 203 -17.17 -7.66 8.51
N VAL A 204 -16.85 -6.37 8.51
CA VAL A 204 -17.53 -5.27 9.21
C VAL A 204 -17.42 -5.31 10.74
N ALA A 205 -16.30 -4.78 11.25
CA ALA A 205 -16.25 -3.76 12.31
C ALA A 205 -14.81 -3.66 12.84
N ALA A 206 -13.93 -2.95 12.14
CA ALA A 206 -12.75 -2.38 12.79
C ALA A 206 -13.18 -1.11 13.52
N ASN A 207 -12.64 -0.89 14.72
CA ASN A 207 -13.03 0.14 15.68
C ASN A 207 -14.42 -0.11 16.28
N VAL A 208 -14.52 -0.96 17.31
CA VAL A 208 -15.75 -1.06 18.12
C VAL A 208 -15.69 -0.02 19.22
N ALA A 209 -16.32 1.13 18.99
CA ALA A 209 -16.69 2.05 20.07
C ALA A 209 -17.82 1.41 20.87
N ASP A 210 -17.50 0.84 22.04
CA ASP A 210 -18.41 0.45 23.13
C ASP A 210 -19.77 -0.14 22.72
N TYR A 211 -19.85 -1.47 22.53
CA TYR A 211 -21.12 -2.20 22.61
C TYR A 211 -21.21 -2.94 23.95
N PRO A 212 -22.09 -2.54 24.89
CA PRO A 212 -22.36 -3.38 26.05
C PRO A 212 -23.19 -4.57 25.57
N ASP A 213 -22.71 -5.79 25.86
CA ASP A 213 -23.47 -7.06 25.84
C ASP A 213 -23.39 -7.92 24.55
N VAL A 214 -22.20 -8.45 24.25
CA VAL A 214 -22.06 -9.74 23.54
C VAL A 214 -21.47 -10.77 24.48
N GLY A 215 -22.33 -11.69 24.91
CA GLY A 215 -22.00 -12.74 25.87
C GLY A 215 -20.93 -13.70 25.36
N ALA A 216 -20.01 -14.05 26.27
CA ALA A 216 -18.96 -15.05 26.07
C ALA A 216 -19.48 -16.32 25.37
N ILE A 217 -18.91 -16.65 24.22
CA ILE A 217 -19.10 -17.94 23.56
C ILE A 217 -18.30 -18.98 24.35
N SER A 218 -18.98 -19.63 25.28
CA SER A 218 -18.48 -20.81 25.99
C SER A 218 -18.36 -21.98 25.00
N ALA A 219 -17.14 -22.44 24.76
CA ALA A 219 -16.87 -23.73 24.11
C ALA A 219 -17.52 -24.87 24.91
N GLY A 220 -18.70 -25.32 24.46
CA GLY A 220 -19.43 -26.47 24.99
C GLY A 220 -19.23 -27.69 24.11
N SER A 221 -18.61 -28.72 24.67
CA SER A 221 -18.38 -30.05 24.12
C SER A 221 -19.66 -30.83 23.76
N ASP A 222 -19.61 -31.51 22.62
CA ASP A 222 -20.25 -32.79 22.25
C ASP A 222 -21.77 -32.98 22.50
N ASP A 223 -22.59 -32.84 21.45
CA ASP A 223 -23.68 -33.79 21.15
C ASP A 223 -24.17 -33.66 19.69
N PRO A 224 -24.45 -34.76 18.96
CA PRO A 224 -24.76 -34.74 17.53
C PRO A 224 -26.27 -34.58 17.27
N VAL A 225 -26.66 -33.64 16.41
CA VAL A 225 -28.05 -33.53 15.89
C VAL A 225 -28.07 -33.56 14.35
N SER A 226 -28.99 -34.38 13.85
CA SER A 226 -29.26 -34.73 12.44
C SER A 226 -29.60 -33.56 11.50
N PRO A 227 -29.45 -33.75 10.16
CA PRO A 227 -29.45 -32.67 9.20
C PRO A 227 -30.87 -32.23 8.81
N GLN A 228 -31.10 -30.92 8.79
CA GLN A 228 -32.20 -30.31 8.03
C GLN A 228 -31.62 -29.63 6.79
N THR A 229 -32.05 -30.15 5.65
CA THR A 229 -31.90 -29.57 4.31
C THR A 229 -32.64 -28.24 4.22
N GLY A 230 -31.91 -27.17 3.93
CA GLY A 230 -32.46 -25.86 3.57
C GLY A 230 -31.64 -25.28 2.41
N GLN A 231 -32.25 -25.29 1.23
CA GLN A 231 -31.75 -24.63 0.01
C GLN A 231 -31.71 -23.11 0.22
N GLY A 232 -30.58 -22.50 -0.16
CA GLY A 232 -30.41 -21.05 -0.26
C GLY A 232 -29.30 -20.76 -1.26
N GLU A 233 -29.71 -20.55 -2.51
CA GLU A 233 -28.85 -20.16 -3.64
C GLU A 233 -28.34 -18.73 -3.46
N GLY A 234 -27.04 -18.50 -3.68
CA GLY A 234 -26.49 -17.14 -3.70
C GLY A 234 -24.99 -17.01 -3.43
N GLN A 235 -24.13 -17.84 -4.04
CA GLN A 235 -22.70 -17.51 -4.16
C GLN A 235 -22.48 -16.79 -5.48
N ARG A 236 -22.15 -15.49 -5.41
CA ARG A 236 -21.60 -14.74 -6.53
C ARG A 236 -20.08 -14.97 -6.52
N THR A 237 -19.58 -15.42 -7.65
CA THR A 237 -18.15 -15.58 -7.96
C THR A 237 -17.42 -14.25 -7.78
N MET A 238 -16.28 -14.27 -7.11
CA MET A 238 -15.36 -13.14 -7.03
C MET A 238 -14.77 -12.86 -8.43
N ASP A 239 -14.60 -11.58 -8.73
CA ASP A 239 -14.10 -11.05 -9.99
C ASP A 239 -12.58 -11.28 -10.14
N ASN A 240 -12.12 -11.48 -11.38
CA ASN A 240 -10.84 -12.09 -11.76
C ASN A 240 -9.58 -11.19 -11.58
N GLY A 241 -9.70 -10.03 -10.93
CA GLY A 241 -8.61 -9.06 -10.83
C GLY A 241 -7.50 -9.42 -9.84
N SER A 242 -7.83 -10.06 -8.71
CA SER A 242 -6.87 -10.38 -7.64
C SER A 242 -6.08 -11.68 -7.85
N GLN A 243 -6.51 -12.54 -8.78
CA GLN A 243 -5.81 -13.80 -9.07
C GLN A 243 -4.50 -13.59 -9.84
N MET A 244 -4.36 -12.48 -10.58
CA MET A 244 -3.20 -12.24 -11.44
C MET A 244 -1.92 -11.89 -10.66
N ALA A 245 -2.03 -11.28 -9.48
CA ALA A 245 -0.88 -11.02 -8.60
C ALA A 245 -0.37 -12.30 -7.92
N GLY A 246 -1.29 -13.17 -7.48
CA GLY A 246 -0.95 -14.45 -6.85
C GLY A 246 -0.24 -15.44 -7.78
N VAL A 247 -0.60 -15.45 -9.07
CA VAL A 247 0.02 -16.33 -10.06
C VAL A 247 1.50 -15.96 -10.30
N ARG A 248 1.86 -14.67 -10.38
CA ARG A 248 3.27 -14.24 -10.51
C ARG A 248 4.13 -14.64 -9.30
N GLN A 249 3.59 -14.55 -8.08
CA GLN A 249 4.30 -14.96 -6.85
C GLN A 249 4.42 -16.49 -6.70
N LEU A 250 3.44 -17.25 -7.19
CA LEU A 250 3.48 -18.72 -7.16
C LEU A 250 4.55 -19.28 -8.11
N PHE A 251 4.80 -18.60 -9.24
CA PHE A 251 5.86 -18.98 -10.20
C PHE A 251 7.28 -18.56 -9.76
N SER A 252 7.45 -17.41 -9.09
CA SER A 252 8.75 -17.04 -8.52
C SER A 252 9.18 -17.96 -7.37
N GLY A 253 8.23 -18.50 -6.61
CA GLY A 253 8.49 -19.54 -5.60
C GLY A 253 8.92 -20.89 -6.18
N LEU A 254 8.36 -21.30 -7.33
CA LEU A 254 8.74 -22.54 -8.03
C LEU A 254 10.15 -22.49 -8.63
N ALA A 255 10.60 -21.32 -9.11
CA ALA A 255 11.96 -21.14 -9.63
C ALA A 255 13.05 -21.36 -8.55
N SER A 256 12.76 -21.01 -7.29
CA SER A 256 13.64 -21.25 -6.14
C SER A 256 13.79 -22.76 -5.81
N LEU A 257 12.73 -23.55 -6.03
CA LEU A 257 12.71 -25.00 -5.77
C LEU A 257 13.50 -25.82 -6.81
N VAL A 258 13.57 -25.37 -8.07
CA VAL A 258 14.33 -26.07 -9.13
C VAL A 258 15.85 -25.93 -8.91
N GLY A 259 16.30 -24.83 -8.28
CA GLY A 259 17.71 -24.64 -7.91
C GLY A 259 18.24 -25.63 -6.85
N SER A 260 17.36 -26.20 -6.02
CA SER A 260 17.75 -27.16 -4.97
C SER A 260 17.84 -28.62 -5.43
N ALA A 261 17.32 -28.97 -6.62
CA ALA A 261 17.28 -30.37 -7.09
C ALA A 261 18.57 -30.85 -7.80
N ALA A 262 19.51 -29.96 -8.09
CA ALA A 262 20.79 -30.29 -8.72
C ALA A 262 21.89 -30.57 -7.68
N GLY A 263 21.74 -31.66 -6.90
CA GLY A 263 22.79 -32.13 -6.00
C GLY A 263 24.03 -32.64 -6.74
N PRO A 264 25.25 -32.46 -6.19
CA PRO A 264 26.49 -32.85 -6.84
C PRO A 264 26.59 -34.39 -6.96
N LYS A 265 26.88 -34.87 -8.18
CA LYS A 265 27.26 -36.27 -8.42
C LYS A 265 28.72 -36.47 -7.99
N ASP A 266 28.92 -37.10 -6.84
CA ASP A 266 30.24 -37.56 -6.42
C ASP A 266 30.81 -38.63 -7.37
N PRO A 267 32.10 -38.54 -7.76
CA PRO A 267 32.76 -39.57 -8.54
C PRO A 267 33.20 -40.73 -7.64
N ALA A 268 32.93 -41.95 -8.13
CA ALA A 268 33.26 -43.22 -7.53
C ALA A 268 34.69 -43.34 -6.95
N ALA A 269 34.80 -43.65 -5.67
CA ALA A 269 36.01 -44.18 -5.05
C ALA A 269 35.77 -45.60 -4.52
N ASN A 270 36.42 -46.54 -5.19
CA ASN A 270 36.50 -47.96 -4.87
C ASN A 270 37.48 -48.18 -3.69
N SER A 271 37.02 -48.65 -2.54
CA SER A 271 37.91 -49.37 -1.60
C SER A 271 37.17 -50.34 -0.69
N THR A 272 37.77 -51.52 -0.59
CA THR A 272 37.26 -52.76 0.00
C THR A 272 37.38 -52.77 1.52
N GLU A 273 36.40 -53.41 2.17
CA GLU A 273 36.37 -53.76 3.59
C GLU A 273 37.68 -54.36 4.12
N THR A 274 38.06 -53.97 5.34
CA THR A 274 38.74 -54.86 6.29
C THR A 274 38.29 -54.53 7.71
N THR A 275 37.70 -55.53 8.35
CA THR A 275 37.27 -55.56 9.75
C THR A 275 38.47 -55.76 10.68
N GLY A 276 38.46 -55.10 11.84
CA GLY A 276 39.47 -55.31 12.89
C GLY A 276 39.06 -54.66 14.20
N ALA A 277 38.81 -55.49 15.21
CA ALA A 277 38.31 -55.14 16.53
C ALA A 277 39.41 -54.75 17.53
N ALA A 278 39.00 -53.95 18.53
CA ALA A 278 39.46 -53.86 19.93
C ALA A 278 40.92 -53.47 20.23
N THR A 279 41.14 -52.44 21.08
CA THR A 279 41.51 -52.56 22.51
C THR A 279 41.86 -51.21 23.15
N GLU A 280 41.72 -51.19 24.48
CA GLU A 280 42.00 -50.16 25.48
C GLU A 280 43.45 -49.60 25.45
N GLY A 281 43.65 -48.40 26.01
CA GLY A 281 44.99 -47.94 26.37
C GLY A 281 45.08 -46.47 26.82
N GLU A 282 45.50 -46.29 28.06
CA GLU A 282 45.59 -45.04 28.84
C GLU A 282 46.65 -44.03 28.36
N SER A 283 46.41 -42.76 28.74
CA SER A 283 47.37 -41.74 29.23
C SER A 283 48.62 -41.37 28.43
N SER A 284 48.75 -40.07 28.10
CA SER A 284 49.86 -39.22 28.59
C SER A 284 49.77 -37.79 28.05
N GLU A 285 50.01 -36.83 28.96
CA GLU A 285 50.19 -35.39 28.75
C GLU A 285 51.41 -35.07 27.88
N SER A 286 51.33 -34.03 27.04
CA SER A 286 52.28 -32.90 26.94
C SER A 286 51.84 -31.88 25.88
N PRO A 287 52.13 -30.58 26.06
CA PRO A 287 51.62 -29.49 25.22
C PRO A 287 52.56 -29.18 24.06
N VAL A 288 52.01 -28.80 22.91
CA VAL A 288 52.74 -28.15 21.82
C VAL A 288 51.84 -27.05 21.26
N ASP A 289 52.33 -25.82 21.35
CA ASP A 289 51.84 -24.64 20.64
C ASP A 289 51.94 -24.87 19.12
N ASP A 290 50.89 -24.57 18.37
CA ASP A 290 51.05 -24.15 16.97
C ASP A 290 49.87 -23.28 16.53
N ASP A 291 50.21 -22.07 16.08
CA ASP A 291 49.32 -21.09 15.47
C ASP A 291 48.82 -21.63 14.12
N THR A 292 47.51 -21.59 13.87
CA THR A 292 47.00 -21.53 12.48
C THR A 292 45.57 -21.04 12.46
N ASP A 293 45.42 -19.76 12.14
CA ASP A 293 44.19 -19.18 11.61
C ASP A 293 43.89 -19.84 10.25
N HIS A 294 42.71 -20.44 10.12
CA HIS A 294 42.09 -20.79 8.84
C HIS A 294 40.68 -20.21 8.83
N GLU A 295 40.58 -19.01 8.27
CA GLU A 295 39.32 -18.49 7.74
C GLU A 295 38.90 -19.37 6.55
N MET A 296 37.76 -20.05 6.67
CA MET A 296 37.04 -20.57 5.53
C MET A 296 35.89 -19.61 5.23
N ASN A 297 36.09 -18.73 4.25
CA ASN A 297 35.01 -18.09 3.53
C ASN A 297 35.04 -18.63 2.09
N GLY A 298 34.03 -19.44 1.75
CA GLY A 298 33.92 -20.09 0.45
C GLY A 298 32.51 -19.90 -0.09
N THR A 299 32.26 -18.73 -0.68
CA THR A 299 31.08 -18.48 -1.52
C THR A 299 31.28 -19.22 -2.85
N ALA A 300 30.45 -20.21 -3.12
CA ALA A 300 30.47 -20.92 -4.40
C ALA A 300 29.82 -20.04 -5.48
N ASN A 301 30.64 -19.51 -6.39
CA ASN A 301 30.17 -18.85 -7.61
C ASN A 301 30.08 -19.91 -8.72
N THR A 302 28.88 -20.27 -9.14
CA THR A 302 28.64 -21.22 -10.24
C THR A 302 28.61 -20.47 -11.57
N THR A 303 29.70 -20.55 -12.33
CA THR A 303 29.78 -20.05 -13.71
C THR A 303 29.25 -21.11 -14.67
N PHE A 304 28.17 -20.81 -15.40
CA PHE A 304 27.68 -21.63 -16.51
C PHE A 304 28.47 -21.29 -17.78
N GLU A 305 29.61 -21.95 -18.00
CA GLU A 305 30.31 -21.88 -19.28
C GLU A 305 29.76 -22.95 -20.25
N GLY A 306 29.07 -22.51 -21.31
CA GLY A 306 29.05 -23.24 -22.59
C GLY A 306 27.75 -23.94 -23.02
N GLN A 307 26.57 -23.61 -22.49
CA GLN A 307 25.31 -24.10 -23.03
C GLN A 307 24.76 -23.14 -24.07
N SER A 308 24.37 -23.65 -25.24
CA SER A 308 23.72 -22.82 -26.25
C SER A 308 22.29 -22.46 -25.83
N VAL A 309 21.77 -21.32 -26.25
CA VAL A 309 20.36 -20.91 -26.03
C VAL A 309 19.38 -22.01 -26.46
N ALA A 310 19.70 -22.77 -27.52
CA ALA A 310 18.91 -23.90 -27.97
C ALA A 310 18.89 -25.10 -26.98
N GLU A 311 19.96 -25.33 -26.22
CA GLU A 311 19.99 -26.35 -25.17
C GLU A 311 19.22 -25.92 -23.92
N ILE A 312 19.30 -24.63 -23.55
CA ILE A 312 18.54 -24.08 -22.43
C ILE A 312 17.04 -24.14 -22.72
N MET A 313 16.62 -23.69 -23.90
CA MET A 313 15.23 -23.78 -24.36
C MET A 313 14.74 -25.24 -24.46
N GLY A 314 15.61 -26.17 -24.87
CA GLY A 314 15.27 -27.60 -24.90
C GLY A 314 15.03 -28.21 -23.52
N VAL A 315 15.75 -27.75 -22.49
CA VAL A 315 15.56 -28.18 -21.10
C VAL A 315 14.30 -27.57 -20.50
N VAL A 316 14.02 -26.30 -20.77
CA VAL A 316 12.81 -25.60 -20.32
C VAL A 316 11.56 -26.25 -20.91
N GLY A 317 11.52 -26.44 -22.24
CA GLY A 317 10.40 -27.13 -22.90
C GLY A 317 10.19 -28.56 -22.37
N GLY A 318 11.27 -29.33 -22.20
CA GLY A 318 11.19 -30.70 -21.68
C GLY A 318 10.79 -30.84 -20.21
N THR A 319 10.86 -29.76 -19.42
CA THR A 319 10.52 -29.76 -17.98
C THR A 319 9.12 -29.20 -17.73
N ILE A 320 8.68 -28.23 -18.53
CA ILE A 320 7.39 -27.55 -18.36
C ILE A 320 6.25 -28.36 -18.99
N GLU A 321 6.43 -28.93 -20.18
CA GLU A 321 5.39 -29.69 -20.88
C GLU A 321 4.78 -30.82 -20.01
N PRO A 322 5.57 -31.65 -19.28
CA PRO A 322 5.01 -32.70 -18.43
C PRO A 322 4.20 -32.18 -17.24
N GLN A 323 4.57 -31.03 -16.68
CA GLN A 323 3.87 -30.42 -15.53
C GLN A 323 2.54 -29.79 -15.97
N VAL A 324 2.53 -29.17 -17.15
CA VAL A 324 1.31 -28.65 -17.78
C VAL A 324 0.35 -29.80 -18.11
N ASP A 325 0.86 -30.90 -18.67
CA ASP A 325 0.05 -32.09 -18.95
C ASP A 325 -0.55 -32.72 -17.68
N GLU A 326 0.22 -32.75 -16.58
CA GLU A 326 -0.23 -33.26 -15.27
C GLU A 326 -1.34 -32.37 -14.67
N LEU A 327 -1.15 -31.05 -14.69
CA LEU A 327 -2.15 -30.08 -14.23
C LEU A 327 -3.44 -30.15 -15.07
N MET A 328 -3.31 -30.26 -16.40
CA MET A 328 -4.47 -30.37 -17.29
C MET A 328 -5.22 -31.68 -17.11
N ALA A 329 -4.55 -32.76 -16.68
CA ALA A 329 -5.22 -34.00 -16.31
C ALA A 329 -6.04 -33.84 -15.02
N GLU A 330 -5.49 -33.17 -13.99
CA GLU A 330 -6.18 -32.91 -12.72
C GLU A 330 -7.39 -31.98 -12.88
N VAL A 331 -7.25 -30.91 -13.67
CA VAL A 331 -8.36 -29.99 -13.97
C VAL A 331 -9.47 -30.72 -14.73
N ARG A 332 -9.12 -31.61 -15.68
CA ARG A 332 -10.13 -32.43 -16.38
C ARG A 332 -10.86 -33.35 -15.42
N GLU A 333 -10.15 -34.04 -14.52
CA GLU A 333 -10.77 -34.95 -13.54
C GLU A 333 -11.80 -34.23 -12.67
N ASN A 334 -11.49 -33.01 -12.21
CA ASN A 334 -12.42 -32.19 -11.42
C ASN A 334 -13.64 -31.71 -12.22
N LEU A 335 -13.48 -31.40 -13.51
CA LEU A 335 -14.58 -30.93 -14.36
C LEU A 335 -15.52 -32.07 -14.79
N GLU A 336 -15.02 -33.28 -14.96
CA GLU A 336 -15.83 -34.46 -15.31
C GLU A 336 -16.83 -34.86 -14.22
N ASP A 337 -16.59 -34.47 -12.96
CA ASP A 337 -17.50 -34.70 -11.84
C ASP A 337 -18.71 -33.73 -11.81
N GLU A 338 -18.58 -32.56 -12.44
CA GLU A 338 -19.57 -31.47 -12.37
C GLU A 338 -20.28 -31.19 -13.71
N TYR A 339 -19.63 -31.45 -14.84
CA TYR A 339 -20.13 -31.08 -16.17
C TYR A 339 -20.27 -32.30 -17.11
N ASP A 340 -21.23 -32.23 -18.04
CA ASP A 340 -21.36 -33.23 -19.09
C ASP A 340 -20.15 -33.13 -20.04
N GLY A 341 -19.69 -34.27 -20.58
CA GLY A 341 -18.40 -34.35 -21.29
C GLY A 341 -18.24 -33.44 -22.52
N ASP A 342 -19.33 -32.97 -23.13
CA ASP A 342 -19.25 -31.99 -24.23
C ASP A 342 -18.84 -30.58 -23.70
N ASP A 343 -19.29 -30.19 -22.50
CA ASP A 343 -18.94 -28.92 -21.87
C ASP A 343 -17.50 -28.94 -21.32
N VAL A 344 -17.06 -30.09 -20.80
CA VAL A 344 -15.68 -30.29 -20.32
C VAL A 344 -14.67 -30.06 -21.45
N GLU A 345 -14.92 -30.57 -22.66
CA GLU A 345 -14.01 -30.38 -23.80
C GLU A 345 -13.96 -28.92 -24.28
N GLU A 346 -15.07 -28.18 -24.22
CA GLU A 346 -15.10 -26.75 -24.54
C GLU A 346 -14.30 -25.93 -23.52
N ILE A 347 -14.49 -26.21 -22.23
CA ILE A 347 -13.76 -25.57 -21.12
C ILE A 347 -12.27 -25.89 -21.19
N MET A 348 -11.91 -27.17 -21.37
CA MET A 348 -10.51 -27.59 -21.50
C MET A 348 -9.84 -27.00 -22.73
N GLY A 349 -10.57 -26.82 -23.84
CA GLY A 349 -10.07 -26.13 -25.03
C GLY A 349 -9.75 -24.65 -24.77
N ALA A 350 -10.60 -23.96 -24.02
CA ALA A 350 -10.38 -22.57 -23.64
C ALA A 350 -9.19 -22.41 -22.67
N ILE A 351 -9.12 -23.27 -21.64
CA ILE A 351 -8.01 -23.26 -20.66
C ILE A 351 -6.69 -23.59 -21.35
N GLY A 352 -6.65 -24.64 -22.17
CA GLY A 352 -5.45 -25.04 -22.91
C GLY A 352 -4.97 -23.95 -23.87
N GLY A 353 -5.89 -23.30 -24.60
CA GLY A 353 -5.54 -22.19 -25.49
C GLY A 353 -4.91 -21.01 -24.76
N THR A 354 -5.47 -20.62 -23.60
CA THR A 354 -4.92 -19.52 -22.79
C THR A 354 -3.57 -19.89 -22.20
N LEU A 355 -3.41 -21.11 -21.70
CA LEU A 355 -2.17 -21.57 -21.08
C LEU A 355 -1.03 -21.67 -22.11
N THR A 356 -1.30 -22.23 -23.30
CA THR A 356 -0.31 -22.26 -24.39
C THR A 356 0.11 -20.85 -24.81
N ALA A 357 -0.83 -19.90 -24.93
CA ALA A 357 -0.49 -18.52 -25.27
C ALA A 357 0.39 -17.82 -24.22
N HIS A 358 0.21 -18.12 -22.93
CA HIS A 358 1.07 -17.58 -21.87
C HIS A 358 2.46 -18.21 -21.86
N VAL A 359 2.56 -19.53 -22.07
CA VAL A 359 3.86 -20.21 -22.18
C VAL A 359 4.63 -19.69 -23.40
N ASP A 360 3.97 -19.56 -24.55
CA ASP A 360 4.59 -18.99 -25.76
C ASP A 360 5.06 -17.54 -25.52
N SER A 361 4.24 -16.70 -24.87
CA SER A 361 4.62 -15.32 -24.54
C SER A 361 5.81 -15.25 -23.58
N ALA A 362 5.87 -16.11 -22.57
CA ALA A 362 6.98 -16.15 -21.61
C ALA A 362 8.27 -16.67 -22.25
N VAL A 363 8.16 -17.62 -23.17
CA VAL A 363 9.28 -18.12 -23.97
C VAL A 363 9.80 -17.04 -24.92
N ASP A 364 8.92 -16.28 -25.56
CA ASP A 364 9.30 -15.15 -26.42
C ASP A 364 9.98 -14.03 -25.62
N GLU A 365 9.46 -13.67 -24.44
CA GLU A 365 10.05 -12.65 -23.56
C GLU A 365 11.43 -13.06 -23.03
N MET A 366 11.58 -14.33 -22.64
CA MET A 366 12.88 -14.88 -22.22
C MET A 366 13.85 -15.00 -23.42
N SER A 367 13.34 -15.32 -24.62
CA SER A 367 14.15 -15.32 -25.84
C SER A 367 14.61 -13.92 -26.23
N ASP A 368 13.77 -12.90 -26.02
CA ASP A 368 14.13 -11.51 -26.27
C ASP A 368 15.19 -11.07 -25.27
N GLN A 369 15.03 -11.28 -23.96
CA GLN A 369 16.05 -10.97 -22.96
C GLN A 369 17.43 -11.58 -23.28
N LEU A 370 17.46 -12.84 -23.71
CA LEU A 370 18.71 -13.53 -24.07
C LEU A 370 19.32 -13.05 -25.40
N ARG A 371 18.58 -12.28 -26.21
CA ARG A 371 19.04 -11.76 -27.49
C ARG A 371 19.75 -10.40 -27.37
N TRP A 372 19.59 -9.69 -26.26
CA TRP A 372 20.22 -8.38 -26.04
C TRP A 372 21.70 -8.44 -25.63
N GLU A 373 22.25 -9.63 -25.37
CA GLU A 373 23.65 -9.77 -24.94
C GLU A 373 24.69 -9.78 -26.08
N ASP A 374 24.29 -9.77 -27.35
CA ASP A 374 25.24 -9.94 -28.49
C ASP A 374 25.25 -8.82 -29.55
N ASP A 375 24.42 -7.78 -29.45
CA ASP A 375 24.42 -6.65 -30.40
C ASP A 375 24.74 -5.32 -29.67
N GLU A 376 25.93 -4.76 -29.90
CA GLU A 376 26.28 -3.38 -29.49
C GLU A 376 25.39 -2.36 -30.23
N PRO A 377 24.58 -1.53 -29.55
CA PRO A 377 23.83 -0.47 -30.21
C PRO A 377 24.54 0.90 -30.13
N GLU A 378 24.68 1.54 -31.28
CA GLU A 378 25.00 2.97 -31.38
C GLU A 378 23.77 3.82 -30.98
N SER A 379 23.89 4.52 -29.83
CA SER A 379 23.48 5.91 -29.55
C SER A 379 22.30 6.52 -30.34
N ASN A 380 21.13 6.65 -29.69
CA ASN A 380 20.42 7.93 -29.47
C ASN A 380 18.97 7.72 -28.98
N SER A 381 18.71 7.95 -27.70
CA SER A 381 17.45 8.53 -27.19
C SER A 381 17.60 8.84 -25.70
N ASP A 382 17.50 10.12 -25.33
CA ASP A 382 17.49 10.62 -23.95
C ASP A 382 16.20 10.18 -23.25
N THR A 383 16.23 8.99 -22.67
CA THR A 383 15.22 8.52 -21.72
C THR A 383 15.99 8.14 -20.47
N TYR A 384 15.69 8.82 -19.36
CA TYR A 384 16.35 8.65 -18.06
C TYR A 384 16.63 7.17 -17.76
N HIS A 385 17.91 6.80 -17.78
CA HIS A 385 18.41 5.47 -17.41
C HIS A 385 18.52 5.35 -15.88
N THR A 386 17.42 5.43 -15.14
CA THR A 386 17.45 5.11 -13.70
C THR A 386 17.48 3.60 -13.44
N ALA A 387 17.05 2.79 -14.40
CA ALA A 387 16.94 1.33 -14.25
C ALA A 387 18.28 0.56 -14.17
N ASN A 388 19.42 1.25 -14.08
CA ASN A 388 20.76 0.63 -14.05
C ASN A 388 21.73 1.32 -13.08
N MET A 389 21.26 2.18 -12.18
CA MET A 389 22.16 2.75 -11.17
C MET A 389 22.49 1.70 -10.12
N ASP A 390 23.79 1.53 -9.82
CA ASP A 390 24.20 0.66 -8.74
C ASP A 390 23.68 1.23 -7.40
N ARG A 391 23.36 0.35 -6.45
CA ARG A 391 22.85 0.72 -5.11
C ARG A 391 23.68 1.81 -4.44
N ASP A 392 25.00 1.75 -4.57
CA ASP A 392 25.91 2.74 -4.00
C ASP A 392 25.75 4.13 -4.63
N ASP A 393 25.44 4.20 -5.92
CA ASP A 393 25.18 5.44 -6.66
C ASP A 393 23.83 6.03 -6.25
N LEU A 394 22.80 5.21 -6.09
CA LEU A 394 21.49 5.67 -5.56
C LEU A 394 21.65 6.28 -4.17
N ILE A 395 22.38 5.60 -3.28
CA ILE A 395 22.68 6.10 -1.93
C ILE A 395 23.49 7.40 -2.00
N GLU A 396 24.50 7.47 -2.86
CA GLU A 396 25.32 8.68 -3.02
C GLU A 396 24.49 9.86 -3.53
N GLU A 397 23.65 9.67 -4.55
CA GLU A 397 22.79 10.73 -5.08
C GLU A 397 21.70 11.17 -4.09
N ILE A 398 21.06 10.24 -3.38
CA ILE A 398 20.11 10.58 -2.32
C ILE A 398 20.79 11.42 -1.24
N THR A 399 21.97 11.01 -0.77
CA THR A 399 22.70 11.72 0.30
C THR A 399 23.29 13.04 -0.18
N ALA A 400 23.58 13.20 -1.48
CA ALA A 400 24.04 14.44 -2.07
C ALA A 400 22.92 15.48 -2.22
N ASN A 401 21.69 15.02 -2.49
CA ASN A 401 20.53 15.89 -2.74
C ASN A 401 19.58 16.02 -1.54
N SER A 402 19.88 15.36 -0.40
CA SER A 402 19.07 15.43 0.83
C SER A 402 19.93 15.44 2.09
N ASN A 403 19.29 15.60 3.27
CA ASN A 403 19.96 15.46 4.57
C ASN A 403 19.97 14.02 5.11
N ILE A 404 19.49 13.03 4.32
CA ILE A 404 19.45 11.63 4.72
C ILE A 404 20.89 11.10 4.81
N LYS A 405 21.21 10.36 5.86
CA LYS A 405 22.54 9.77 6.04
C LYS A 405 22.62 8.43 5.33
N ARG A 406 23.80 8.15 4.77
CA ARG A 406 24.13 6.85 4.16
C ARG A 406 23.75 5.65 5.03
N ASP A 407 24.09 5.68 6.33
CA ASP A 407 23.80 4.58 7.27
C ASP A 407 22.29 4.24 7.34
N SER A 408 21.39 5.21 7.11
CA SER A 408 19.93 5.00 7.08
C SER A 408 19.44 4.34 5.78
N LEU A 409 20.22 4.44 4.70
CA LEU A 409 19.89 3.95 3.37
C LEU A 409 20.51 2.57 3.11
N GLU A 410 21.63 2.24 3.77
CA GLU A 410 22.30 0.95 3.62
C GLU A 410 21.43 -0.26 4.03
N GLY A 411 20.40 -0.04 4.84
CA GLY A 411 19.40 -1.06 5.22
C GLY A 411 18.15 -1.13 4.34
N MET A 412 17.91 -0.15 3.46
CA MET A 412 16.69 -0.10 2.64
C MET A 412 16.75 -1.12 1.49
N GLY A 413 15.63 -1.73 1.09
CA GLY A 413 15.60 -2.54 -0.14
C GLY A 413 15.92 -1.72 -1.39
N ASP A 414 16.43 -2.36 -2.46
CA ASP A 414 16.83 -1.65 -3.69
C ASP A 414 15.64 -0.87 -4.30
N THR A 415 14.43 -1.43 -4.31
CA THR A 415 13.21 -0.76 -4.78
C THR A 415 12.84 0.48 -3.95
N CYS A 416 13.02 0.40 -2.62
CA CYS A 416 12.81 1.54 -1.73
C CYS A 416 13.85 2.64 -1.96
N LEU A 417 15.11 2.24 -2.20
CA LEU A 417 16.18 3.17 -2.57
C LEU A 417 15.90 3.86 -3.90
N GLU A 418 15.49 3.13 -4.93
CA GLU A 418 15.11 3.71 -6.23
C GLU A 418 13.94 4.69 -6.11
N THR A 419 12.92 4.33 -5.33
CA THR A 419 11.75 5.21 -5.10
C THR A 419 12.16 6.48 -4.35
N THR A 420 12.96 6.34 -3.29
CA THR A 420 13.50 7.46 -2.51
C THR A 420 14.36 8.37 -3.37
N HIS A 421 15.23 7.78 -4.21
CA HIS A 421 16.06 8.49 -5.18
C HIS A 421 15.20 9.31 -6.16
N LYS A 422 14.19 8.69 -6.77
CA LYS A 422 13.28 9.36 -7.72
C LYS A 422 12.59 10.57 -7.09
N ASN A 423 12.14 10.46 -5.84
CA ASN A 423 11.44 11.55 -5.15
C ASN A 423 12.38 12.72 -4.80
N ILE A 424 13.65 12.44 -4.49
CA ILE A 424 14.62 13.45 -4.08
C ILE A 424 15.27 14.12 -5.29
N VAL A 425 15.70 13.33 -6.29
CA VAL A 425 16.44 13.82 -7.46
C VAL A 425 15.47 14.34 -8.53
N GLY A 426 14.29 13.72 -8.69
CA GLY A 426 13.30 14.13 -9.69
C GLY A 426 12.73 15.55 -9.47
N ASN A 427 12.79 16.07 -8.24
CA ASN A 427 12.35 17.43 -7.92
C ASN A 427 13.46 18.49 -8.04
N ALA A 428 14.72 18.08 -8.26
CA ALA A 428 15.85 19.00 -8.31
C ALA A 428 16.03 19.71 -9.67
N ASP A 429 15.40 19.22 -10.74
CA ASP A 429 15.64 19.67 -12.12
C ASP A 429 14.42 20.36 -12.77
N GLY A 430 13.62 21.09 -11.99
CA GLY A 430 12.51 21.92 -12.49
C GLY A 430 12.97 23.19 -13.25
N GLY A 431 13.95 23.08 -14.13
CA GLY A 431 14.38 24.16 -15.03
C GLY A 431 13.52 24.19 -16.29
N ASP A 432 12.97 25.37 -16.61
CA ASP A 432 12.16 25.65 -17.80
C ASP A 432 12.85 25.24 -19.11
N ASP A 433 12.41 24.13 -19.70
CA ASP A 433 12.70 23.77 -21.09
C ASP A 433 11.76 24.56 -22.03
N ASP A 434 12.05 25.86 -22.18
CA ASP A 434 11.57 26.64 -23.33
C ASP A 434 12.34 26.20 -24.58
N ASP A 435 11.81 25.17 -25.25
CA ASP A 435 12.21 24.71 -26.59
C ASP A 435 11.87 25.78 -27.66
N PRO A 436 12.85 26.49 -28.24
CA PRO A 436 12.58 27.41 -29.33
C PRO A 436 12.50 26.62 -30.64
N GLU A 437 11.27 26.40 -31.11
CA GLU A 437 10.99 25.83 -32.42
C GLU A 437 11.84 26.48 -33.53
N ASP A 438 12.59 25.61 -34.22
CA ASP A 438 13.24 25.86 -35.49
C ASP A 438 12.26 26.36 -36.56
N GLY A 439 12.62 27.46 -37.23
CA GLY A 439 12.14 27.69 -38.60
C GLY A 439 12.18 29.12 -39.11
N GLN A 440 13.32 29.53 -39.68
CA GLN A 440 13.34 30.10 -41.05
C GLN A 440 14.75 30.37 -41.58
N ASP A 441 15.04 29.70 -42.69
CA ASP A 441 16.07 30.03 -43.68
C ASP A 441 15.88 31.47 -44.23
N ASP A 442 16.97 32.24 -44.36
CA ASP A 442 17.47 32.78 -45.65
C ASP A 442 18.33 34.08 -45.52
N ASP A 443 19.44 34.04 -46.28
CA ASP A 443 20.15 35.13 -46.97
C ASP A 443 21.33 35.89 -46.29
N PRO A 444 22.57 35.69 -46.78
CA PRO A 444 23.76 36.40 -46.30
C PRO A 444 24.16 37.54 -47.24
N THR A 445 23.68 38.76 -47.02
CA THR A 445 24.39 39.98 -47.46
C THR A 445 24.03 41.19 -46.61
N ALA A 446 24.99 41.73 -45.86
CA ALA A 446 25.42 43.12 -45.98
C ALA A 446 26.36 43.47 -44.82
N ASP A 447 27.50 44.02 -45.20
CA ASP A 447 28.36 44.82 -44.34
C ASP A 447 27.54 45.91 -43.62
N ASP A 448 27.54 45.91 -42.30
CA ASP A 448 27.49 47.16 -41.54
C ASP A 448 28.36 47.03 -40.29
N ALA A 449 29.34 47.93 -40.28
CA ALA A 449 30.19 48.22 -39.15
C ALA A 449 29.42 49.06 -38.13
N ASP A 450 29.95 49.02 -36.91
CA ASP A 450 29.72 49.94 -35.79
C ASP A 450 28.58 49.58 -34.81
N ASP A 451 29.00 49.52 -33.54
CA ASP A 451 28.23 49.83 -32.32
C ASP A 451 27.21 48.79 -31.81
N VAL A 452 27.66 47.87 -30.94
CA VAL A 452 26.87 47.49 -29.77
C VAL A 452 27.73 47.07 -28.59
N ASP A 453 27.31 47.53 -27.42
CA ASP A 453 27.92 47.49 -26.10
C ASP A 453 28.50 46.13 -25.69
N ASP A 454 29.70 46.23 -25.10
CA ASP A 454 30.26 45.32 -24.10
C ASP A 454 29.33 45.30 -22.87
N THR A 455 28.20 44.60 -22.97
CA THR A 455 27.44 44.15 -21.81
C THR A 455 28.15 42.92 -21.29
N GLY A 456 29.22 43.16 -20.51
CA GLY A 456 29.85 42.14 -19.70
C GLY A 456 28.77 41.43 -18.88
N GLY A 457 28.44 40.22 -19.30
CA GLY A 457 27.53 39.33 -18.57
C GLY A 457 28.15 39.04 -17.22
N GLY A 458 27.71 39.78 -16.20
CA GLY A 458 27.95 39.45 -14.81
C GLY A 458 27.35 38.08 -14.57
N THR A 459 28.19 37.11 -14.27
CA THR A 459 27.73 35.79 -13.89
C THR A 459 26.98 35.90 -12.56
N ILE A 460 26.12 34.94 -12.22
CA ILE A 460 25.43 34.91 -10.92
C ILE A 460 26.40 35.08 -9.73
N GLY A 461 27.68 34.68 -9.90
CA GLY A 461 28.74 34.87 -8.91
C GLY A 461 29.17 36.32 -8.66
N ASP A 462 28.80 37.26 -9.53
CA ASP A 462 29.13 38.69 -9.42
C ASP A 462 27.98 39.53 -8.83
N MET A 463 26.77 38.96 -8.69
CA MET A 463 25.62 39.66 -8.11
C MET A 463 25.71 39.65 -6.58
N THR A 464 25.48 40.80 -5.95
CA THR A 464 25.31 40.83 -4.50
C THR A 464 24.01 40.10 -4.12
N PRO A 465 23.89 39.55 -2.90
CA PRO A 465 22.65 38.89 -2.45
C PRO A 465 21.39 39.76 -2.58
N GLN A 466 21.57 41.09 -2.58
CA GLN A 466 20.49 42.05 -2.70
C GLN A 466 20.04 42.25 -4.16
N GLU A 467 20.98 42.26 -5.10
CA GLU A 467 20.69 42.27 -6.55
C GLU A 467 20.11 40.93 -7.00
N LEU A 468 20.66 39.81 -6.53
CA LEU A 468 20.09 38.48 -6.80
C LEU A 468 18.66 38.38 -6.27
N GLY A 469 18.39 38.92 -5.08
CA GLY A 469 17.05 38.98 -4.51
C GLY A 469 16.08 39.92 -5.22
N GLU A 470 16.55 40.92 -5.95
CA GLU A 470 15.69 41.75 -6.83
C GLU A 470 15.43 41.04 -8.17
N THR A 471 16.45 40.43 -8.78
CA THR A 471 16.32 39.67 -10.04
C THR A 471 15.35 38.50 -9.89
N LEU A 472 15.46 37.73 -8.80
CA LEU A 472 14.53 36.62 -8.52
C LEU A 472 13.09 37.13 -8.32
N ARG A 473 12.92 38.27 -7.64
CA ARG A 473 11.60 38.88 -7.41
C ARG A 473 11.00 39.44 -8.72
N GLU A 474 11.84 39.87 -9.66
CA GLU A 474 11.43 40.35 -10.99
C GLU A 474 11.09 39.19 -11.95
N GLN A 475 11.68 38.01 -11.73
CA GLN A 475 11.35 36.76 -12.44
C GLN A 475 10.15 36.00 -11.85
N GLY A 476 9.48 36.55 -10.85
CA GLY A 476 8.27 35.95 -10.27
C GLY A 476 8.53 34.89 -9.20
N PHE A 477 9.77 34.74 -8.71
CA PHE A 477 10.02 33.91 -7.54
C PHE A 477 9.36 34.53 -6.30
N VAL A 478 8.43 33.77 -5.72
CA VAL A 478 7.59 34.15 -4.59
C VAL A 478 8.47 34.10 -3.34
N THR A 479 8.58 35.21 -2.63
CA THR A 479 9.25 35.23 -1.31
C THR A 479 8.43 34.44 -0.31
N GLU A 480 9.04 33.88 0.73
CA GLU A 480 8.40 33.11 1.80
C GLU A 480 7.14 33.81 2.38
N ASP A 481 7.17 35.13 2.49
CA ASP A 481 6.03 35.95 2.95
C ASP A 481 4.83 36.00 1.96
N ALA A 482 5.04 35.68 0.68
CA ALA A 482 4.04 35.71 -0.38
C ALA A 482 3.50 34.30 -0.73
N ILE A 483 4.13 33.24 -0.23
CA ILE A 483 3.64 31.86 -0.37
C ILE A 483 2.31 31.72 0.37
N GLY A 484 2.20 32.29 1.58
CA GLY A 484 0.95 32.26 2.35
C GLY A 484 -0.23 32.89 1.60
N ASP A 485 -0.02 34.07 1.00
CA ASP A 485 -1.06 34.76 0.23
C ASP A 485 -1.47 33.97 -1.03
N GLN A 486 -0.53 33.27 -1.67
CA GLN A 486 -0.81 32.48 -2.88
C GLN A 486 -1.50 31.16 -2.56
N VAL A 487 -1.10 30.46 -1.50
CA VAL A 487 -1.78 29.25 -1.00
C VAL A 487 -3.21 29.61 -0.57
N GLU A 488 -3.40 30.72 0.14
CA GLU A 488 -4.74 31.18 0.51
C GLU A 488 -5.57 31.55 -0.73
N ALA A 489 -4.98 32.17 -1.75
CA ALA A 489 -5.68 32.46 -3.01
C ALA A 489 -6.12 31.19 -3.75
N THR A 490 -5.24 30.19 -3.86
CA THR A 490 -5.54 28.91 -4.52
C THR A 490 -6.58 28.10 -3.74
N ALA A 491 -6.48 28.04 -2.41
CA ALA A 491 -7.48 27.37 -1.57
C ALA A 491 -8.88 28.02 -1.74
N ASN A 492 -8.94 29.36 -1.77
CA ASN A 492 -10.18 30.08 -2.02
C ASN A 492 -10.74 29.84 -3.43
N GLU A 493 -9.90 29.59 -4.44
CA GLU A 493 -10.33 29.28 -5.80
C GLU A 493 -10.95 27.88 -5.88
N LEU A 494 -10.31 26.88 -5.26
CA LEU A 494 -10.81 25.50 -5.18
C LEU A 494 -12.16 25.43 -4.43
N GLU A 495 -12.28 26.10 -3.28
CA GLU A 495 -13.54 26.15 -2.51
C GLU A 495 -14.68 26.76 -3.35
N ARG A 496 -14.38 27.79 -4.16
CA ARG A 496 -15.38 28.43 -5.02
C ARG A 496 -15.81 27.54 -6.18
N GLU A 497 -14.88 26.78 -6.77
CA GLU A 497 -15.18 25.83 -7.83
C GLU A 497 -16.07 24.68 -7.30
N GLU A 498 -15.77 24.17 -6.11
CA GLU A 498 -16.56 23.10 -5.49
C GLU A 498 -17.99 23.57 -5.16
N ARG A 499 -18.13 24.78 -4.62
CA ARG A 499 -19.44 25.40 -4.38
C ARG A 499 -20.21 25.65 -5.68
N ALA A 500 -19.52 26.03 -6.75
CA ALA A 500 -20.13 26.17 -8.08
C ALA A 500 -20.66 24.84 -8.61
N LYS A 501 -19.89 23.74 -8.51
CA LYS A 501 -20.32 22.38 -8.86
C LYS A 501 -21.55 21.96 -8.06
N ASN A 502 -21.58 22.25 -6.76
CA ASN A 502 -22.73 21.94 -5.91
C ASN A 502 -24.01 22.72 -6.30
N ILE A 503 -23.86 24.00 -6.69
CA ILE A 503 -24.96 24.82 -7.20
C ILE A 503 -25.51 24.24 -8.52
N VAL A 504 -24.64 23.82 -9.43
CA VAL A 504 -25.03 23.21 -10.72
C VAL A 504 -25.76 21.88 -10.48
N ALA A 505 -25.21 21.01 -9.62
CA ALA A 505 -25.78 19.70 -9.34
C ALA A 505 -27.20 19.77 -8.73
N ASN A 506 -27.49 20.81 -7.95
CA ASN A 506 -28.78 20.98 -7.26
C ASN A 506 -29.75 21.96 -7.95
N SER A 507 -29.36 22.53 -9.09
CA SER A 507 -30.18 23.48 -9.84
C SER A 507 -30.62 22.88 -11.17
N ALA A 508 -31.91 23.05 -11.50
CA ALA A 508 -32.40 22.75 -12.85
C ALA A 508 -32.17 23.90 -13.86
N GLU A 509 -31.63 25.03 -13.39
CA GLU A 509 -31.37 26.23 -14.21
C GLU A 509 -29.97 26.23 -14.83
N TYR A 510 -29.02 25.53 -14.22
CA TYR A 510 -27.60 25.54 -14.61
C TYR A 510 -27.17 24.14 -15.06
N ASP A 511 -26.27 24.07 -16.04
CA ASP A 511 -25.65 22.83 -16.48
C ASP A 511 -24.13 22.85 -16.23
N SER A 512 -23.45 21.76 -16.62
CA SER A 512 -22.00 21.61 -16.38
C SER A 512 -21.15 22.68 -17.07
N GLU A 513 -21.66 23.36 -18.11
CA GLU A 513 -20.95 24.44 -18.80
C GLU A 513 -20.98 25.75 -17.98
N ASP A 514 -21.84 25.84 -16.96
CA ASP A 514 -21.97 27.02 -16.11
C ASP A 514 -21.04 27.03 -14.90
N VAL A 515 -20.29 25.95 -14.62
CA VAL A 515 -19.45 25.83 -13.41
C VAL A 515 -18.42 26.96 -13.32
N ASP A 516 -17.64 27.18 -14.39
CA ASP A 516 -16.59 28.21 -14.43
C ASP A 516 -17.18 29.61 -14.23
N TRP A 517 -18.30 29.89 -14.90
CA TRP A 517 -19.00 31.18 -14.77
C TRP A 517 -19.54 31.39 -13.36
N ILE A 518 -20.03 30.33 -12.69
CA ILE A 518 -20.54 30.39 -11.33
C ILE A 518 -19.38 30.58 -10.35
N ALA A 519 -18.26 29.89 -10.53
CA ALA A 519 -17.06 30.01 -9.69
C ALA A 519 -16.50 31.44 -9.70
N ASP A 520 -16.58 32.13 -10.84
CA ASP A 520 -16.16 33.53 -11.02
C ASP A 520 -17.07 34.58 -10.34
N LEU A 521 -18.25 34.19 -9.87
CA LEU A 521 -19.19 35.14 -9.27
C LEU A 521 -18.67 35.70 -7.93
N PRO A 522 -18.90 36.99 -7.63
CA PRO A 522 -18.59 37.54 -6.31
C PRO A 522 -19.24 36.70 -5.21
N GLU A 523 -18.54 36.49 -4.10
CA GLU A 523 -18.96 35.61 -2.98
C GLU A 523 -20.44 35.76 -2.58
N LYS A 524 -20.94 37.00 -2.49
CA LYS A 524 -22.34 37.29 -2.15
C LYS A 524 -23.36 36.74 -3.15
N GLU A 525 -22.99 36.64 -4.42
CA GLU A 525 -23.80 36.06 -5.49
C GLU A 525 -23.73 34.53 -5.47
N LEU A 526 -22.57 33.96 -5.16
CA LEU A 526 -22.37 32.52 -4.96
C LEU A 526 -23.26 32.03 -3.80
N GLU A 527 -23.19 32.66 -2.62
CA GLU A 527 -24.07 32.36 -1.48
C GLU A 527 -25.57 32.52 -1.81
N ARG A 528 -25.93 33.51 -2.64
CA ARG A 528 -27.32 33.75 -3.03
C ARG A 528 -27.84 32.62 -3.91
N LYS A 529 -27.01 32.11 -4.83
CA LYS A 529 -27.33 30.99 -5.71
C LYS A 529 -27.38 29.67 -4.96
N GLU A 530 -26.46 29.43 -4.04
CA GLU A 530 -26.45 28.24 -3.16
C GLU A 530 -27.73 28.14 -2.32
N ARG A 531 -28.17 29.25 -1.73
CA ARG A 531 -29.44 29.33 -1.01
C ARG A 531 -30.66 29.13 -1.92
N GLY A 532 -30.55 29.52 -3.19
CA GLY A 532 -31.59 29.31 -4.21
C GLY A 532 -31.72 27.83 -4.60
N ALA A 533 -30.58 27.18 -4.91
CA ALA A 533 -30.52 25.78 -5.30
C ALA A 533 -31.08 24.85 -4.21
N THR A 534 -30.73 25.11 -2.95
CA THR A 534 -31.23 24.35 -1.79
C THR A 534 -32.73 24.55 -1.52
N GLN A 535 -33.32 25.70 -1.84
CA GLN A 535 -34.75 25.96 -1.63
C GLN A 535 -35.65 25.30 -2.70
N THR A 536 -35.13 25.03 -3.89
CA THR A 536 -35.90 24.41 -4.98
C THR A 536 -36.08 22.90 -4.88
N GLY A 537 -35.29 22.21 -4.04
CA GLY A 537 -35.40 20.75 -3.81
C GLY A 537 -36.55 20.30 -2.91
N GLY A 538 -37.32 21.23 -2.33
CA GLY A 538 -38.30 20.96 -1.28
C GLY A 538 -39.76 20.88 -1.72
N ALA A 539 -40.14 20.06 -2.71
CA ALA A 539 -41.47 19.44 -2.81
C ALA A 539 -41.53 18.42 -3.96
N PRO A 540 -41.71 17.11 -3.70
CA PRO A 540 -41.99 16.15 -4.76
C PRO A 540 -43.37 16.44 -5.36
N ALA A 541 -43.40 16.77 -6.64
CA ALA A 541 -44.63 16.79 -7.42
C ALA A 541 -45.16 15.36 -7.56
N THR A 542 -46.08 14.98 -6.67
CA THR A 542 -46.84 13.73 -6.71
C THR A 542 -47.55 13.57 -8.06
N SER A 543 -46.99 12.74 -8.94
CA SER A 543 -47.59 12.32 -10.21
C SER A 543 -48.56 11.15 -9.96
N GLY A 544 -49.75 11.48 -9.44
CA GLY A 544 -50.85 10.53 -9.25
C GLY A 544 -51.78 10.48 -10.45
N THR A 545 -51.66 9.43 -11.26
CA THR A 545 -52.63 9.02 -12.29
C THR A 545 -53.85 8.35 -11.62
N GLY A 546 -55.04 8.96 -11.68
CA GLY A 546 -56.27 8.31 -11.21
C GLY A 546 -57.52 9.19 -11.26
N ALA A 547 -58.42 8.86 -12.18
CA ALA A 547 -59.65 9.58 -12.50
C ALA A 547 -60.75 9.57 -11.41
N PHE A 548 -61.69 10.52 -11.57
CA PHE A 548 -63.06 10.66 -11.03
C PHE A 548 -63.29 11.75 -9.98
N GLY A 549 -64.19 12.69 -10.31
CA GLY A 549 -64.94 13.48 -9.32
C GLY A 549 -65.11 14.96 -9.67
N ALA A 550 -66.06 15.27 -10.55
CA ALA A 550 -66.56 16.62 -10.73
C ALA A 550 -67.41 17.05 -9.52
N THR A 551 -67.15 18.21 -8.93
CA THR A 551 -68.17 19.15 -8.43
C THR A 551 -67.57 20.56 -8.35
N GLY A 552 -68.19 21.52 -9.03
CA GLY A 552 -67.86 22.93 -8.93
C GLY A 552 -68.57 23.65 -7.79
N ASN A 553 -68.02 24.78 -7.37
CA ASN A 553 -68.69 25.98 -6.83
C ASN A 553 -67.56 27.02 -6.64
N ALA A 554 -67.47 28.16 -7.33
CA ALA A 554 -68.41 29.25 -7.50
C ALA A 554 -68.93 29.81 -6.17
N GLY A 555 -68.30 30.91 -5.72
CA GLY A 555 -68.92 31.99 -4.96
C GLY A 555 -69.08 31.79 -3.46
N GLY A 556 -68.63 32.78 -2.69
CA GLY A 556 -68.98 32.91 -1.27
C GLY A 556 -68.12 33.93 -0.55
N ASP A 557 -68.51 35.21 -0.64
CA ASP A 557 -68.18 36.24 0.35
C ASP A 557 -68.55 35.75 1.76
N GLY A 558 -67.71 36.04 2.75
CA GLY A 558 -67.99 35.71 4.14
C GLY A 558 -66.95 36.28 5.10
N ASP A 559 -67.15 37.54 5.50
CA ASP A 559 -66.62 38.11 6.74
C ASP A 559 -66.86 37.17 7.92
N VAL A 560 -65.82 36.77 8.66
CA VAL A 560 -65.92 36.32 10.06
C VAL A 560 -64.63 36.63 10.83
N ASP A 561 -64.75 37.67 11.65
CA ASP A 561 -64.35 37.82 13.05
C ASP A 561 -62.91 37.47 13.50
N THR A 562 -62.12 38.53 13.61
CA THR A 562 -61.12 38.73 14.66
C THR A 562 -61.82 38.80 16.02
N ASP A 563 -61.82 37.72 16.81
CA ASP A 563 -61.99 37.73 18.28
C ASP A 563 -61.96 36.27 18.80
N ASP A 564 -60.78 35.66 18.92
CA ASP A 564 -60.60 34.56 19.89
C ASP A 564 -59.11 34.35 20.20
N MET A 565 -58.62 35.07 21.21
CA MET A 565 -57.38 34.75 21.93
C MET A 565 -57.76 33.93 23.17
N PRO A 566 -57.20 32.72 23.37
CA PRO A 566 -57.21 32.09 24.68
C PRO A 566 -56.05 32.59 25.55
N ASP A 567 -56.41 33.06 26.75
CA ASP A 567 -55.55 33.46 27.86
C ASP A 567 -54.55 32.36 28.28
N LEU A 568 -53.29 32.75 28.44
CA LEU A 568 -52.25 32.00 29.12
C LEU A 568 -52.43 32.14 30.64
N GLU A 569 -52.97 31.12 31.30
CA GLU A 569 -52.83 30.98 32.75
C GLU A 569 -51.51 30.31 33.13
N VAL A 570 -50.80 31.00 34.01
CA VAL A 570 -49.57 30.62 34.70
C VAL A 570 -49.85 29.50 35.70
N ASN A 571 -49.01 28.47 35.70
CA ASN A 571 -48.60 27.76 36.91
C ASN A 571 -47.15 27.32 36.80
#